data_AF-A0A7W6EXP2-F1
#
_entry.id   AF-A0A7W6EXP2-F1
#
_cell.length_a   1.000
_cell.length_b   1.000
_cell.length_c   1.000
_cell.angle_alpha   90.00
_cell.angle_beta   90.00
_cell.angle_gamma   90.00
#
_symmetry.space_group_name_H-M   'P 1'
#
loop_
_entity.id
_entity.type
_entity.pdbx_description
1 polymer ?
#
loop_
_entity_poly.entity_id
_entity_poly.type
_entity_poly.pdbx_seq_one_letter_code
_entity_poly.pdbx_strand_id
1 'polypeptide(L)'
;MQNRRIVLIGCAALFLAGCASKMAFRGPIALASDQQIMIVRATAKFKQNGILVSGDIRRTNGYAGSVAGHLHIEGLGAQGEVLVKADAPWGEFMSRRFRLAYFKAFLETPSVSSITSIRVTSVTGSP
;
A
#
# COMPACT_ATOMS: atom_id res chain seq x y z
N MET A 1 19.44 13.11 -68.80
CA MET A 1 19.65 14.05 -67.67
C MET A 1 18.58 13.78 -66.62
N GLN A 2 19.01 13.65 -65.38
CA GLN A 2 18.39 12.85 -64.32
C GLN A 2 17.73 13.78 -63.29
N ASN A 3 16.40 13.85 -63.26
CA ASN A 3 15.68 14.60 -62.23
C ASN A 3 15.28 13.67 -61.08
N ARG A 4 15.94 13.91 -59.94
CA ARG A 4 15.98 13.09 -58.74
C ARG A 4 14.67 13.18 -57.95
N ARG A 5 14.17 12.00 -57.57
CA ARG A 5 13.16 11.80 -56.53
C ARG A 5 13.76 12.14 -55.17
N ILE A 6 13.06 12.93 -54.35
CA ILE A 6 13.29 12.99 -52.91
C ILE A 6 11.92 12.92 -52.23
N VAL A 7 11.52 11.69 -51.88
CA VAL A 7 10.38 11.42 -51.01
C VAL A 7 10.94 11.38 -49.59
N LEU A 8 10.71 12.44 -48.83
CA LEU A 8 11.04 12.53 -47.40
C LEU A 8 9.95 11.78 -46.61
N ILE A 9 10.12 10.47 -46.44
CA ILE A 9 9.40 9.69 -45.43
C ILE A 9 10.12 9.92 -44.10
N GLY A 10 9.68 10.95 -43.38
CA GLY A 10 10.17 11.29 -42.05
C GLY A 10 9.43 10.47 -40.99
N CYS A 11 10.16 9.53 -40.38
CA CYS A 11 9.74 8.62 -39.33
C CYS A 11 8.97 9.32 -38.19
N ALA A 12 7.70 8.96 -38.01
CA ALA A 12 6.93 9.33 -36.82
C ALA A 12 7.45 8.55 -35.61
N ALA A 13 8.30 9.19 -34.79
CA ALA A 13 8.74 8.66 -33.51
C ALA A 13 7.55 8.68 -32.53
N LEU A 14 6.84 7.55 -32.46
CA LEU A 14 5.86 7.24 -31.42
C LEU A 14 6.58 7.10 -30.06
N PHE A 15 6.84 8.22 -29.40
CA PHE A 15 7.11 8.24 -27.95
C PHE A 15 5.79 8.01 -27.20
N LEU A 16 5.28 6.77 -27.28
CA LEU A 16 4.34 6.28 -26.28
C LEU A 16 5.15 5.98 -25.02
N ALA A 17 5.52 7.03 -24.30
CA ALA A 17 5.92 6.95 -22.92
C ALA A 17 4.73 6.37 -22.15
N GLY A 18 4.70 5.05 -22.02
CA GLY A 18 3.76 4.37 -21.17
C GLY A 18 3.89 4.93 -19.77
N CYS A 19 2.87 5.66 -19.31
CA CYS A 19 2.75 6.02 -17.91
C CYS A 19 2.89 4.73 -17.12
N ALA A 20 3.99 4.60 -16.36
CA ALA A 20 4.21 3.52 -15.42
C ALA A 20 3.14 3.64 -14.31
N SER A 21 1.94 3.22 -14.63
CA SER A 21 0.80 3.15 -13.74
C SER A 21 1.12 2.06 -12.74
N LYS A 22 1.73 2.46 -11.61
CA LYS A 22 1.90 1.58 -10.44
C LYS A 22 0.53 0.98 -10.11
N MET A 23 0.33 -0.26 -10.51
CA MET A 23 -0.98 -0.92 -10.52
C MET A 23 -1.51 -1.00 -9.10
N ALA A 24 -2.72 -0.48 -8.88
CA ALA A 24 -3.39 -0.59 -7.60
C ALA A 24 -3.74 -2.06 -7.32
N PHE A 25 -3.55 -2.51 -6.08
CA PHE A 25 -4.11 -3.77 -5.64
C PHE A 25 -5.63 -3.63 -5.57
N ARG A 26 -6.37 -4.58 -6.15
CA ARG A 26 -7.84 -4.56 -6.25
C ARG A 26 -8.53 -5.61 -5.39
N GLY A 27 -7.76 -6.49 -4.75
CA GLY A 27 -8.31 -7.44 -3.79
C GLY A 27 -8.86 -6.74 -2.54
N PRO A 28 -9.69 -7.43 -1.75
CA PRO A 28 -10.23 -6.87 -0.52
C PRO A 28 -9.13 -6.62 0.50
N ILE A 29 -9.31 -5.57 1.30
CA ILE A 29 -8.46 -5.25 2.45
C ILE A 29 -9.33 -5.25 3.71
N ALA A 30 -9.18 -6.27 4.54
CA ALA A 30 -9.88 -6.38 5.81
C ALA A 30 -9.14 -5.56 6.88
N LEU A 31 -9.89 -4.75 7.63
CA LEU A 31 -9.36 -3.89 8.70
C LEU A 31 -9.88 -4.38 10.04
N ALA A 32 -8.99 -4.80 10.92
CA ALA A 32 -9.30 -5.18 12.29
C ALA A 32 -8.70 -4.13 13.25
N SER A 33 -9.58 -3.28 13.78
CA SER A 33 -9.23 -2.26 14.77
C SER A 33 -9.43 -2.79 16.19
N ASP A 34 -8.82 -2.11 17.17
CA ASP A 34 -9.01 -2.40 18.59
C ASP A 34 -9.56 -1.18 19.36
N GLN A 35 -9.66 -1.31 20.69
CA GLN A 35 -10.23 -0.29 21.56
C GLN A 35 -9.39 1.00 21.64
N GLN A 36 -8.10 0.95 21.33
CA GLN A 36 -7.19 2.10 21.43
C GLN A 36 -6.86 2.70 20.06
N ILE A 37 -6.74 1.86 19.03
CA ILE A 37 -6.36 2.21 17.67
C ILE A 37 -7.45 1.78 16.67
N MET A 38 -7.91 2.77 15.90
CA MET A 38 -8.80 2.56 14.77
C MET A 38 -8.04 2.74 13.46
N ILE A 39 -8.16 1.76 12.58
CA ILE A 39 -7.68 1.85 11.20
C ILE A 39 -8.77 2.53 10.38
N VAL A 40 -8.52 3.74 9.91
CA VAL A 40 -9.51 4.57 9.21
C VAL A 40 -9.63 4.15 7.75
N ARG A 41 -8.49 3.91 7.12
CA ARG A 41 -8.40 3.46 5.73
C ARG A 41 -7.09 2.72 5.50
N ALA A 42 -7.10 1.83 4.52
CA ALA A 42 -5.89 1.25 3.95
C ALA A 42 -6.01 1.19 2.43
N THR A 43 -4.87 1.32 1.76
CA THR A 43 -4.71 1.18 0.32
C THR A 43 -3.50 0.32 0.04
N ALA A 44 -3.51 -0.39 -1.08
CA ALA A 44 -2.40 -1.23 -1.49
C ALA A 44 -2.05 -1.01 -2.97
N LYS A 45 -0.75 -1.08 -3.28
CA LYS A 45 -0.21 -0.89 -4.63
C LYS A 45 0.87 -1.92 -4.90
N PHE A 46 0.83 -2.54 -6.07
CA PHE A 46 1.89 -3.44 -6.51
C PHE A 46 3.21 -2.68 -6.71
N LYS A 47 4.30 -3.36 -6.37
CA LYS A 47 5.70 -2.99 -6.62
C LYS A 47 6.40 -4.20 -7.26
N GLN A 48 7.63 -4.00 -7.73
CA GLN A 48 8.39 -5.04 -8.42
C GLN A 48 8.61 -6.30 -7.57
N ASN A 49 8.85 -6.14 -6.28
CA ASN A 49 9.18 -7.22 -5.34
C ASN A 49 8.16 -7.37 -4.20
N GLY A 50 6.92 -6.90 -4.38
CA GLY A 50 5.94 -6.96 -3.31
C GLY A 50 4.76 -6.01 -3.44
N ILE A 51 4.05 -5.85 -2.33
CA ILE A 51 2.88 -4.98 -2.23
C ILE A 51 3.15 -3.92 -1.18
N LEU A 52 3.02 -2.65 -1.57
CA LEU A 52 3.07 -1.54 -0.65
C LEU A 52 1.68 -1.27 -0.08
N VAL A 53 1.53 -1.43 1.23
CA VAL A 53 0.31 -1.12 1.97
C VAL A 53 0.51 0.17 2.74
N SER A 54 -0.44 1.09 2.66
CA SER A 54 -0.38 2.36 3.39
C SER A 54 -1.77 2.87 3.72
N GLY A 55 -1.88 3.62 4.79
CA GLY A 55 -3.17 4.14 5.22
C GLY A 55 -3.08 5.06 6.42
N ASP A 56 -4.24 5.30 7.01
CA ASP A 56 -4.39 6.21 8.13
C ASP A 56 -4.95 5.44 9.33
N ILE A 57 -4.39 5.71 10.49
CA ILE A 57 -4.89 5.23 11.78
C ILE A 57 -5.24 6.44 12.65
N ARG A 58 -6.10 6.22 13.63
CA ARG A 58 -6.43 7.23 14.65
C ARG A 58 -6.62 6.58 16.02
N ARG A 59 -6.52 7.41 17.06
CA ARG A 59 -6.93 7.01 18.42
C ARG A 59 -8.45 6.88 18.50
N THR A 60 -8.95 5.77 19.04
CA THR A 60 -10.39 5.55 19.23
C THR A 60 -10.96 6.48 20.32
N ASN A 61 -10.26 6.59 21.46
CA ASN A 61 -10.72 7.36 22.62
C ASN A 61 -10.37 8.85 22.57
N GLY A 62 -9.66 9.31 21.53
CA GLY A 62 -9.40 10.73 21.32
C GLY A 62 -8.40 11.39 22.29
N TYR A 63 -7.80 10.65 23.22
CA TYR A 63 -6.78 11.19 24.13
C TYR A 63 -5.42 11.28 23.45
N ALA A 64 -4.63 12.29 23.85
CA ALA A 64 -3.22 12.43 23.47
C ALA A 64 -2.35 11.52 24.35
N GLY A 65 -1.31 10.91 23.78
CA GLY A 65 -0.35 10.05 24.49
C GLY A 65 0.16 8.91 23.61
N SER A 66 1.33 8.37 23.95
CA SER A 66 1.91 7.21 23.25
C SER A 66 1.04 5.97 23.46
N VAL A 67 0.81 5.21 22.38
CA VAL A 67 0.28 3.84 22.46
C VAL A 67 1.40 2.91 22.05
N ALA A 68 1.76 1.97 22.92
CA ALA A 68 2.70 0.93 22.53
C ALA A 68 2.02 -0.03 21.56
N GLY A 69 2.74 -0.49 20.53
CA GLY A 69 2.23 -1.47 19.58
C GLY A 69 2.64 -1.20 18.12
N HIS A 70 1.98 -1.89 17.21
CA HIS A 70 2.20 -1.80 15.77
C HIS A 70 0.97 -2.34 15.00
N LEU A 71 0.93 -2.08 13.69
CA LEU A 71 0.04 -2.79 12.78
C LEU A 71 0.71 -4.09 12.35
N HIS A 72 -0.06 -5.17 12.38
CA HIS A 72 0.27 -6.42 11.71
C HIS A 72 -0.43 -6.46 10.35
N ILE A 73 0.34 -6.66 9.28
CA ILE A 73 -0.16 -6.69 7.91
C ILE A 73 0.12 -8.08 7.31
N GLU A 74 -0.94 -8.75 6.85
CA GLU A 74 -0.86 -10.08 6.26
C GLU A 74 -1.32 -10.03 4.79
N GLY A 75 -0.55 -10.62 3.89
CA GLY A 75 -0.98 -10.95 2.53
C GLY A 75 -1.47 -12.39 2.48
N LEU A 76 -2.72 -12.58 2.09
CA LEU A 76 -3.42 -13.87 2.13
C LEU A 76 -3.58 -14.45 0.74
N GLY A 77 -3.44 -15.77 0.63
CA GLY A 77 -3.72 -16.52 -0.59
C GLY A 77 -5.21 -16.81 -0.78
N ALA A 78 -5.54 -17.66 -1.77
CA ALA A 78 -6.92 -17.89 -2.19
C ALA A 78 -7.75 -18.66 -1.14
N GLN A 79 -7.08 -19.43 -0.28
CA GLN A 79 -7.69 -20.24 0.78
C GLN A 79 -7.66 -19.52 2.13
N GLY A 80 -7.20 -18.26 2.18
CA GLY A 80 -7.08 -17.47 3.40
C GLY A 80 -5.83 -17.78 4.23
N GLU A 81 -4.89 -18.54 3.67
CA GLU A 81 -3.58 -18.81 4.24
C GLU A 81 -2.68 -17.56 4.19
N VAL A 82 -1.86 -17.37 5.23
CA VAL A 82 -0.90 -16.26 5.27
C VAL A 82 0.32 -16.61 4.43
N LEU A 83 0.53 -15.89 3.33
CA LEU A 83 1.66 -16.09 2.42
C LEU A 83 2.83 -15.14 2.70
N VAL A 84 2.54 -13.96 3.25
CA VAL A 84 3.53 -12.94 3.60
C VAL A 84 3.01 -12.08 4.74
N LYS A 85 3.91 -11.61 5.59
CA LYS A 85 3.59 -10.71 6.71
C LYS A 85 4.60 -9.58 6.83
N ALA A 86 4.15 -8.45 7.35
CA ALA A 86 5.01 -7.34 7.75
C ALA A 86 4.38 -6.58 8.92
N ASP A 87 5.23 -6.04 9.78
CA ASP A 87 4.81 -5.13 10.83
C ASP A 87 5.12 -3.69 10.45
N ALA A 88 4.26 -2.77 10.86
CA ALA A 88 4.50 -1.34 10.71
C ALA A 88 4.26 -0.63 12.04
N PRO A 89 5.19 0.21 12.53
CA PRO A 89 4.93 1.02 13.70
C PRO A 89 3.72 1.93 13.44
N TRP A 90 3.04 2.33 14.51
CA TRP A 90 2.18 3.52 14.40
C TRP A 90 3.04 4.68 13.89
N GLY A 91 2.56 5.44 12.91
CA GLY A 91 3.18 6.73 12.62
C GLY A 91 3.04 7.69 13.81
N GLU A 92 3.71 8.83 13.74
CA GLU A 92 3.51 9.89 14.72
C GLU A 92 2.10 10.51 14.56
N PHE A 93 1.34 10.60 15.65
CA PHE A 93 0.03 11.25 15.64
C PHE A 93 0.20 12.77 15.56
N MET A 94 -0.26 13.36 14.46
CA MET A 94 0.02 14.76 14.14
C MET A 94 -0.82 15.74 14.98
N SER A 95 -0.38 16.03 16.21
CA SER A 95 -0.96 17.03 17.14
C SER A 95 -2.36 16.73 17.71
N ARG A 96 -2.75 17.49 18.76
CA ARG A 96 -4.08 17.36 19.42
C ARG A 96 -5.28 17.55 18.48
N ARG A 97 -5.10 18.31 17.39
CA ARG A 97 -6.16 18.66 16.43
C ARG A 97 -6.34 17.60 15.34
N PHE A 98 -5.26 16.92 14.92
CA PHE A 98 -5.30 15.87 13.92
C PHE A 98 -4.78 14.57 14.54
N ARG A 99 -5.67 13.84 15.20
CA ARG A 99 -5.40 12.56 15.87
C ARG A 99 -5.22 11.40 14.89
N LEU A 100 -4.64 11.70 13.73
CA LEU A 100 -4.36 10.81 12.62
C LEU A 100 -2.85 10.57 12.59
N ALA A 101 -2.48 9.32 12.39
CA ALA A 101 -1.13 8.94 12.01
C ALA A 101 -1.19 8.16 10.70
N TYR A 102 -0.09 8.20 9.96
CA TYR A 102 0.04 7.46 8.71
C TYR A 102 0.90 6.24 8.93
N PHE A 103 0.52 5.12 8.31
CA PHE A 103 1.36 3.93 8.30
C PHE A 103 1.74 3.52 6.90
N LYS A 104 2.84 2.78 6.81
CA LYS A 104 3.33 2.19 5.58
C LYS A 104 4.03 0.88 5.89
N ALA A 105 3.66 -0.18 5.18
CA ALA A 105 4.26 -1.51 5.27
C ALA A 105 4.57 -2.02 3.86
N PHE A 106 5.65 -2.79 3.71
CA PHE A 106 5.98 -3.45 2.46
C PHE A 106 5.93 -4.96 2.65
N LEU A 107 4.97 -5.60 1.99
CA LEU A 107 4.87 -7.06 1.93
C LEU A 107 5.82 -7.55 0.83
N GLU A 108 7.05 -7.86 1.21
CA GLU A 108 8.05 -8.38 0.27
C GLU A 108 7.73 -9.82 -0.11
N THR A 109 7.45 -10.04 -1.39
CA THR A 109 7.17 -11.37 -1.92
C THR A 109 7.45 -11.39 -3.43
N PRO A 110 8.11 -12.45 -3.95
CA PRO A 110 8.27 -12.62 -5.40
C PRO A 110 6.94 -12.99 -6.08
N SER A 111 5.96 -13.47 -5.31
CA SER A 111 4.70 -14.01 -5.82
C SER A 111 3.54 -13.06 -5.56
N VAL A 112 3.66 -11.79 -5.97
CA VAL A 112 2.60 -10.78 -5.75
C VAL A 112 1.23 -11.19 -6.32
N SER A 113 1.19 -12.01 -7.37
CA SER A 113 -0.03 -12.50 -8.00
C SER A 113 -0.76 -13.58 -7.19
N SER A 114 -0.09 -14.23 -6.23
CA SER A 114 -0.74 -15.22 -5.35
C SER A 114 -1.47 -14.57 -4.17
N ILE A 115 -1.23 -13.29 -3.91
CA ILE A 115 -1.93 -12.54 -2.86
C ILE A 115 -3.31 -12.12 -3.39
N THR A 116 -4.36 -12.70 -2.82
CA THR A 116 -5.74 -12.41 -3.22
C THR A 116 -6.41 -11.37 -2.33
N SER A 117 -5.99 -11.27 -1.06
CA SER A 117 -6.53 -10.34 -0.09
C SER A 117 -5.46 -9.89 0.91
N ILE A 118 -5.72 -8.80 1.62
CA ILE A 118 -4.84 -8.26 2.65
C ILE A 118 -5.63 -8.12 3.95
N ARG A 119 -4.99 -8.40 5.08
CA ARG A 119 -5.52 -8.09 6.41
C ARG A 119 -4.60 -7.09 7.11
N VAL A 120 -5.18 -6.09 7.73
CA VAL A 120 -4.47 -5.11 8.56
C VAL A 120 -5.09 -5.14 9.95
N THR A 121 -4.31 -5.51 10.95
CA THR A 121 -4.74 -5.66 12.34
C THR A 121 -3.95 -4.73 13.23
N SER A 122 -4.61 -4.02 14.14
CA SER A 122 -3.91 -3.29 15.21
C SER A 122 -3.51 -4.24 16.34
N VAL A 123 -2.24 -4.19 16.74
CA VAL A 123 -1.70 -4.91 17.89
C VAL A 123 -1.22 -3.90 18.91
N THR A 124 -2.04 -3.68 19.94
CA THR A 124 -1.70 -2.80 21.07
C THR A 124 -1.00 -3.58 22.16
N GLY A 125 0.07 -3.00 22.72
CA GLY A 125 0.77 -3.59 23.86
C GLY A 125 -0.16 -3.62 25.07
N SER A 126 -0.20 -4.75 25.77
CA SER A 126 -0.88 -4.81 27.07
C SER A 126 -0.24 -3.79 28.02
N PRO A 127 -1.04 -3.06 28.81
CA PRO A 127 -0.53 -2.11 29.80
C PRO A 127 0.31 -2.79 30.89
#